data_AF-A0A1G6M6W5-F1
#
_entry.id   AF-A0A1G6M6W5-F1
#
_cell.length_a   1.000
_cell.length_b   1.000
_cell.length_c   1.000
_cell.angle_alpha   90.00
_cell.angle_beta   90.00
_cell.angle_gamma   90.00
#
_symmetry.space_group_name_H-M   'P 1'
#
loop_
_entity.id
_entity.type
_entity.pdbx_description
1 polymer ?
#
loop_
_entity_poly.entity_id
_entity_poly.type
_entity_poly.pdbx_seq_one_letter_code
_entity_poly.pdbx_strand_id
1 'polypeptide(L)'
;MRNPYLRRGDANVNHNTPQVDLEQHYQHFLQQLQQHQMLWSIAEQQSWTLCRNDQAQQAMLLWNMQADAQRDCLLSRQGAEPKAISADLLRTQILPYLAAQNYLVAINRSAKGECVFVSPERLISDMG
;
A
#
# COMPACT_ATOMS: atom_id res chain seq x y z
N MET A 1 -23.59 -27.95 26.76
CA MET A 1 -23.46 -26.48 26.62
C MET A 1 -22.99 -26.18 25.20
N ARG A 2 -23.75 -25.38 24.45
CA ARG A 2 -23.59 -25.16 23.00
C ARG A 2 -22.99 -23.76 22.77
N ASN A 3 -21.89 -23.70 22.02
CA ASN A 3 -21.09 -22.48 21.81
C ASN A 3 -21.86 -21.48 20.92
N PRO A 4 -22.22 -20.26 21.39
CA PRO A 4 -23.12 -19.34 20.69
C PRO A 4 -22.48 -18.51 19.56
N TYR A 5 -21.19 -18.68 19.28
CA TYR A 5 -20.46 -17.91 18.25
C TYR A 5 -20.29 -18.62 16.91
N LEU A 6 -20.79 -19.85 16.77
CA LEU A 6 -20.85 -20.52 15.48
C LEU A 6 -22.10 -20.07 14.73
N ARG A 7 -22.06 -18.86 14.14
CA ARG A 7 -22.99 -18.50 13.08
C ARG A 7 -22.73 -19.44 11.90
N ARG A 8 -23.62 -20.41 11.75
CA ARG A 8 -23.83 -21.16 10.52
C ARG A 8 -24.36 -20.16 9.49
N GLY A 9 -23.46 -19.60 8.71
CA GLY A 9 -23.77 -18.79 7.54
C GLY A 9 -23.35 -19.56 6.31
N ASP A 10 -24.26 -20.36 5.78
CA ASP A 10 -24.23 -20.78 4.38
C ASP A 10 -24.31 -19.52 3.52
N ALA A 11 -23.15 -18.99 3.14
CA ALA A 11 -23.00 -18.00 2.10
C ALA A 11 -21.99 -18.57 1.10
N ASN A 12 -22.55 -19.16 0.05
CA ASN A 12 -22.00 -19.32 -1.28
C ASN A 12 -20.63 -18.63 -1.45
N VAL A 13 -19.54 -19.39 -1.35
CA VAL A 13 -18.18 -18.91 -1.63
C VAL A 13 -18.07 -18.79 -3.15
N ASN A 14 -18.70 -17.75 -3.68
CA ASN A 14 -18.27 -17.15 -4.94
C ASN A 14 -16.78 -16.84 -4.76
N HIS A 15 -15.94 -17.50 -5.56
CA HIS A 15 -14.49 -17.30 -5.62
C HIS A 15 -14.14 -15.93 -6.26
N ASN A 16 -14.87 -14.88 -5.87
CA ASN A 16 -14.81 -13.56 -6.47
C ASN A 16 -14.77 -12.50 -5.37
N THR A 17 -13.71 -12.52 -4.57
CA THR A 17 -13.29 -11.40 -3.73
C THR A 17 -12.03 -10.81 -4.37
N PRO A 18 -11.86 -9.48 -4.52
CA PRO A 18 -12.80 -8.48 -5.02
C PRO A 18 -12.05 -7.51 -5.96
N GLN A 19 -11.85 -7.84 -7.24
CA GLN A 19 -11.11 -6.97 -8.18
C GLN A 19 -11.68 -5.55 -8.27
N VAL A 20 -13.00 -5.41 -8.11
CA VAL A 20 -13.71 -4.12 -8.06
C VAL A 20 -13.33 -3.28 -6.82
N ASP A 21 -13.03 -3.92 -5.70
CA ASP A 21 -12.68 -3.26 -4.44
C ASP A 21 -11.21 -2.79 -4.45
N LEU A 22 -10.31 -3.56 -5.05
CA LEU A 22 -8.91 -3.14 -5.26
C LEU A 22 -8.80 -1.90 -6.15
N GLU A 23 -9.57 -1.87 -7.24
CA GLU A 23 -9.60 -0.71 -8.14
C GLU A 23 -10.22 0.51 -7.44
N GLN A 24 -11.27 0.35 -6.64
CA GLN A 24 -11.84 1.44 -5.84
C GLN A 24 -10.84 1.99 -4.81
N HIS A 25 -10.11 1.12 -4.10
CA HIS A 25 -9.05 1.55 -3.19
C HIS A 25 -7.94 2.32 -3.92
N TYR A 26 -7.59 1.89 -5.13
CA TYR A 26 -6.62 2.58 -5.96
C TYR A 26 -7.12 3.97 -6.41
N GLN A 27 -8.36 4.08 -6.88
CA GLN A 27 -8.94 5.36 -7.29
C GLN A 27 -9.05 6.33 -6.11
N HIS A 28 -9.47 5.85 -4.93
CA HIS A 28 -9.47 6.66 -3.71
C HIS A 28 -8.04 7.09 -3.34
N PHE A 29 -7.06 6.20 -3.53
CA PHE A 29 -5.66 6.54 -3.29
C PHE A 29 -5.21 7.73 -4.17
N LEU A 30 -5.50 7.68 -5.48
CA LEU A 30 -5.16 8.73 -6.43
C LEU A 30 -5.83 10.07 -6.09
N GLN A 31 -7.12 10.05 -5.72
CA GLN A 31 -7.86 11.27 -5.35
C GLN A 31 -7.20 11.98 -4.16
N GLN A 32 -6.83 11.23 -3.14
CA GLN A 32 -6.16 11.76 -1.95
C GLN A 32 -4.74 12.26 -2.28
N LEU A 33 -3.99 11.56 -3.15
CA LEU A 33 -2.69 12.01 -3.63
C LEU A 33 -2.80 13.36 -4.36
N GLN A 34 -3.80 13.52 -5.22
CA GLN A 34 -4.04 14.79 -5.92
C GLN A 34 -4.41 15.93 -4.96
N GLN A 35 -5.20 15.64 -3.93
CA GLN A 35 -5.63 16.63 -2.94
C GLN A 35 -4.50 17.08 -2.01
N HIS A 36 -3.71 16.15 -1.51
CA HIS A 36 -2.71 16.43 -0.46
C HIS A 36 -1.29 16.62 -0.99
N GLN A 37 -1.00 16.14 -2.21
CA GLN A 37 0.33 16.21 -2.85
C GLN A 37 1.46 15.63 -2.00
N MET A 38 1.12 14.79 -1.03
CA MET A 38 2.04 14.20 -0.06
C MET A 38 1.61 12.77 0.26
N LEU A 39 2.60 11.89 0.37
CA LEU A 39 2.48 10.51 0.81
C LEU A 39 3.42 10.25 1.97
N TRP A 40 3.25 9.10 2.58
CA TRP A 40 4.07 8.61 3.67
C TRP A 40 4.64 7.25 3.30
N SER A 41 5.91 7.04 3.60
CA SER A 41 6.56 5.74 3.54
C SER A 41 7.32 5.50 4.84
N ILE A 42 8.00 4.37 4.95
CA ILE A 42 8.84 4.05 6.11
C ILE A 42 10.27 3.94 5.62
N ALA A 43 11.18 4.67 6.28
CA ALA A 43 12.60 4.55 6.06
C ALA A 43 13.26 3.93 7.30
N GLU A 44 14.07 2.90 7.09
CA GLU A 44 14.92 2.32 8.13
C GLU A 44 16.36 2.72 7.82
N GLN A 45 16.99 3.45 8.76
CA GLN A 45 18.33 4.03 8.65
C GLN A 45 18.53 4.93 7.41
N GLN A 46 18.79 4.32 6.25
CA GLN A 46 19.13 5.00 4.99
C GLN A 46 18.40 4.39 3.79
N SER A 47 17.54 3.39 4.00
CA SER A 47 16.85 2.69 2.92
C SER A 47 15.34 2.71 3.11
N TRP A 48 14.63 2.78 1.99
CA TRP A 48 13.18 2.62 1.98
C TRP A 48 12.80 1.20 2.33
N THR A 49 11.72 1.09 3.09
CA THR A 49 11.17 -0.18 3.48
C THR A 49 10.49 -0.86 2.28
N LEU A 50 10.84 -2.12 2.06
CA LEU A 50 10.23 -2.97 1.04
C LEU A 50 9.40 -4.09 1.67
N CYS A 51 8.31 -4.45 0.99
CA CYS A 51 7.55 -5.67 1.20
C CYS A 51 7.64 -6.56 -0.05
N ARG A 52 7.06 -7.76 -0.01
CA ARG A 52 7.00 -8.67 -1.16
C ARG A 52 5.55 -9.04 -1.45
N ASN A 53 5.21 -9.15 -2.72
CA ASN A 53 3.94 -9.78 -3.14
C ASN A 53 4.06 -11.32 -3.08
N ASP A 54 2.97 -12.02 -3.42
CA ASP A 54 2.92 -13.48 -3.44
C ASP A 54 3.89 -14.13 -4.45
N GLN A 55 4.39 -13.33 -5.42
CA GLN A 55 5.38 -13.74 -6.41
C GLN A 55 6.82 -13.38 -5.99
N ALA A 56 7.03 -12.99 -4.73
CA ALA A 56 8.31 -12.55 -4.18
C ALA A 56 8.89 -11.27 -4.83
N GLN A 57 8.13 -10.56 -5.65
CA GLN A 57 8.52 -9.27 -6.22
C GLN A 57 8.51 -8.20 -5.13
N GLN A 58 9.56 -7.39 -5.08
CA GLN A 58 9.69 -6.34 -4.06
C GLN A 58 8.79 -5.16 -4.37
N ALA A 59 8.23 -4.55 -3.32
CA ALA A 59 7.34 -3.41 -3.43
C ALA A 59 7.61 -2.37 -2.34
N MET A 60 7.66 -1.10 -2.70
CA MET A 60 7.78 0.01 -1.74
C MET A 60 6.42 0.34 -1.14
N LEU A 61 6.36 0.50 0.19
CA LEU A 61 5.11 0.84 0.88
C LEU A 61 4.84 2.34 0.82
N LEU A 62 3.62 2.71 0.45
CA LEU A 62 3.14 4.10 0.42
C LEU A 62 1.75 4.20 1.07
N TRP A 63 1.54 5.26 1.84
CA TRP A 63 0.27 5.60 2.45
C TRP A 63 -0.10 7.05 2.19
N ASN A 64 -1.39 7.31 2.07
CA ASN A 64 -1.89 8.69 1.98
C ASN A 64 -1.89 9.39 3.33
N MET A 65 -2.06 8.63 4.41
CA MET A 65 -2.18 9.14 5.77
C MET A 65 -0.96 8.76 6.60
N GLN A 66 -0.41 9.75 7.33
CA GLN A 66 0.70 9.51 8.25
C GLN A 66 0.37 8.47 9.32
N ALA A 67 -0.87 8.52 9.83
CA ALA A 67 -1.34 7.64 10.90
C ALA A 67 -1.27 6.15 10.50
N ASP A 68 -1.53 5.83 9.22
CA ASP A 68 -1.45 4.45 8.74
C ASP A 68 -0.01 3.96 8.67
N ALA A 69 0.91 4.81 8.21
CA ALA A 69 2.34 4.50 8.21
C ALA A 69 2.89 4.37 9.65
N GLN A 70 2.48 5.24 10.58
CA GLN A 70 2.82 5.14 12.01
C GLN A 70 2.36 3.83 12.62
N ARG A 71 1.13 3.41 12.28
CA ARG A 71 0.59 2.13 12.75
C ARG A 71 1.42 0.95 12.24
N ASP A 72 1.84 0.95 10.97
CA ASP A 72 2.68 -0.12 10.43
C ASP A 72 4.07 -0.17 11.12
N CYS A 73 4.68 0.99 11.40
CA CYS A 73 5.89 1.07 12.22
C CYS A 73 5.72 0.37 13.58
N LEU A 74 4.65 0.72 14.31
CA LEU A 74 4.40 0.17 15.65
C LEU A 74 4.16 -1.35 15.63
N LEU A 75 3.50 -1.87 14.60
CA LEU A 75 3.13 -3.28 14.52
C LEU A 75 4.27 -4.17 14.02
N SER A 76 5.03 -3.70 13.03
CA SER A 76 5.92 -4.57 12.26
C SER A 76 7.37 -4.12 12.26
N ARG A 77 7.68 -2.87 12.67
CA ARG A 77 9.00 -2.24 12.45
C ARG A 77 9.40 -1.34 13.61
N GLN A 78 9.78 -1.97 14.71
CA GLN A 78 10.20 -1.25 15.92
C GLN A 78 11.41 -0.35 15.62
N GLY A 79 11.26 0.95 15.90
CA GLY A 79 12.31 1.95 15.69
C GLY A 79 12.35 2.57 14.28
N ALA A 80 11.44 2.21 13.38
CA ALA A 80 11.29 2.86 12.09
C ALA A 80 10.35 4.07 12.19
N GLU A 81 10.61 5.11 11.39
CA GLU A 81 9.80 6.32 11.39
C GLU A 81 9.10 6.55 10.05
N PRO A 82 7.83 7.01 10.06
CA PRO A 82 7.17 7.47 8.86
C PRO A 82 7.87 8.70 8.31
N LYS A 83 8.12 8.68 7.01
CA LYS A 83 8.77 9.76 6.28
C LYS A 83 7.85 10.26 5.18
N ALA A 84 7.64 11.57 5.16
CA ALA A 84 6.86 12.24 4.13
C ALA A 84 7.61 12.24 2.80
N ILE A 85 6.87 12.06 1.71
CA ILE A 85 7.32 12.08 0.33
C ILE A 85 6.36 12.99 -0.43
N SER A 86 6.87 14.02 -1.10
CA SER A 86 6.02 14.84 -1.97
C SER A 86 5.64 14.08 -3.24
N ALA A 87 4.48 14.39 -3.82
CA ALA A 87 4.06 13.81 -5.09
C ALA A 87 5.07 14.08 -6.22
N ASP A 88 5.72 15.25 -6.19
CA ASP A 88 6.77 15.60 -7.14
C ASP A 88 8.02 14.72 -7.01
N LEU A 89 8.53 14.52 -5.79
CA LEU A 89 9.67 13.63 -5.53
C LEU A 89 9.34 12.19 -5.90
N LEU A 90 8.11 11.76 -5.58
CA LEU A 90 7.60 10.45 -5.95
C LEU A 90 7.67 10.24 -7.46
N ARG A 91 7.10 11.16 -8.23
CA ARG A 91 7.00 11.08 -9.69
C ARG A 91 8.34 11.18 -10.40
N THR A 92 9.20 12.11 -9.97
CA THR A 92 10.42 12.46 -10.71
C THR A 92 11.60 11.57 -10.37
N GLN A 93 11.65 11.00 -9.17
CA GLN A 93 12.81 10.24 -8.70
C GLN A 93 12.44 8.81 -8.29
N ILE A 94 11.42 8.65 -7.44
CA ILE A 94 11.13 7.35 -6.81
C ILE A 94 10.53 6.38 -7.82
N LEU A 95 9.44 6.74 -8.50
CA LEU A 95 8.77 5.84 -9.45
C LEU A 95 9.67 5.42 -10.62
N PRO A 96 10.47 6.31 -11.24
CA PRO A 96 11.44 5.92 -12.25
C PRO A 96 12.49 4.94 -11.73
N TYR A 97 12.97 5.13 -10.50
CA TYR A 97 13.90 4.19 -9.87
C TYR A 97 13.25 2.82 -9.62
N LEU A 98 12.02 2.80 -9.10
CA LEU A 98 11.29 1.55 -8.86
C LEU A 98 11.04 0.79 -10.17
N ALA A 99 10.66 1.48 -11.24
CA ALA A 99 10.48 0.89 -12.56
C ALA A 99 11.79 0.26 -13.07
N ALA A 100 12.91 0.98 -12.97
CA ALA A 100 14.22 0.49 -13.39
C ALA A 100 14.71 -0.76 -12.62
N GLN A 101 14.28 -0.90 -11.35
CA GLN A 101 14.59 -2.06 -10.51
C GLN A 101 13.53 -3.18 -10.60
N ASN A 102 12.51 -3.03 -11.43
CA ASN A 102 11.36 -3.94 -11.51
C ASN A 102 10.65 -4.13 -10.15
N TYR A 103 10.59 -3.06 -9.35
CA TYR A 103 9.87 -3.03 -8.08
C TYR A 103 8.45 -2.50 -8.27
N LEU A 104 7.53 -2.97 -7.43
CA LEU A 104 6.16 -2.50 -7.37
C LEU A 104 5.99 -1.39 -6.32
N VAL A 105 4.79 -0.83 -6.29
CA VAL A 105 4.31 0.04 -5.24
C VAL A 105 3.19 -0.69 -4.50
N ALA A 106 3.31 -0.80 -3.18
CA ALA A 106 2.28 -1.35 -2.31
C ALA A 106 1.59 -0.19 -1.57
N ILE A 107 0.35 0.12 -1.96
CA ILE A 107 -0.38 1.27 -1.42
C ILE A 107 -1.31 0.87 -0.27
N ASN A 108 -1.47 1.79 0.69
CA ASN A 108 -2.43 1.77 1.79
C ASN A 108 -2.51 0.42 2.52
N ARG A 109 -1.35 -0.12 2.90
CA ARG A 109 -1.28 -1.38 3.64
C ARG A 109 -2.09 -1.30 4.95
N SER A 110 -2.99 -2.24 5.14
CA SER A 110 -3.87 -2.36 6.31
C SER A 110 -3.14 -3.01 7.49
N ALA A 111 -3.73 -2.91 8.69
CA ALA A 111 -3.20 -3.57 9.89
C ALA A 111 -3.17 -5.11 9.78
N LYS A 112 -3.94 -5.69 8.85
CA LYS A 112 -3.92 -7.12 8.54
C LYS A 112 -2.83 -7.51 7.53
N GLY A 113 -2.13 -6.52 6.96
CA GLY A 113 -1.11 -6.73 5.93
C GLY A 113 -1.63 -6.69 4.50
N GLU A 114 -2.92 -6.44 4.30
CA GLU A 114 -3.52 -6.33 2.96
C GLU A 114 -3.12 -5.00 2.33
N CYS A 115 -2.74 -5.00 1.05
CA CYS A 115 -2.40 -3.79 0.30
C CYS A 115 -2.73 -3.98 -1.18
N VAL A 116 -2.78 -2.88 -1.93
CA VAL A 116 -2.92 -2.93 -3.39
C VAL A 116 -1.54 -2.79 -4.01
N PHE A 117 -1.17 -3.74 -4.87
CA PHE A 117 0.08 -3.67 -5.63
C PHE A 117 -0.16 -2.99 -6.98
N VAL A 118 0.68 -2.01 -7.30
CA VAL A 118 0.58 -1.20 -8.51
C VAL A 118 1.96 -1.08 -9.15
N SER A 119 2.03 -1.19 -10.47
CA SER A 119 3.26 -0.96 -11.23
C SER A 119 3.61 0.53 -11.25
N PRO A 120 4.89 0.93 -11.10
CA PRO A 120 5.28 2.34 -11.13
C PRO A 120 4.84 3.08 -12.39
N GLU A 121 4.86 2.43 -13.55
CA GLU A 121 4.49 2.99 -14.86
C GLU A 121 3.02 3.40 -14.89
N ARG A 122 2.14 2.53 -14.36
CA ARG A 122 0.72 2.81 -14.20
C ARG A 122 0.53 4.04 -13.30
N LEU A 123 1.21 4.07 -12.15
CA LEU A 123 1.08 5.18 -11.22
C LEU A 123 1.56 6.51 -11.83
N ILE A 124 2.66 6.50 -12.59
CA ILE A 124 3.13 7.68 -13.33
C ILE A 124 2.08 8.16 -14.34
N SER A 125 1.51 7.24 -15.12
CA SER A 125 0.48 7.56 -16.11
C SER A 125 -0.78 8.15 -15.48
N ASP A 126 -1.22 7.57 -14.36
CA ASP A 126 -2.47 7.96 -13.70
C ASP A 126 -2.30 9.24 -12.84
N MET A 127 -1.07 9.64 -12.51
CA MET A 127 -0.78 10.89 -11.81
C MET A 127 -0.90 12.14 -12.71
N GLY A 128 -0.78 11.99 -14.04
CA GLY A 128 -0.94 13.09 -15.01
C GLY A 128 0.25 14.03 -15.11
#